data_AF-A0AAQ3NVY4-F1
#
_entry.id   AF-A0AAQ3NVY4-F1
#
_cell.length_a   1.000
_cell.length_b   1.000
_cell.length_c   1.000
_cell.angle_alpha   90.00
_cell.angle_beta   90.00
_cell.angle_gamma   90.00
#
_symmetry.space_group_name_H-M   'P 1'
#
loop_
_entity.id
_entity.type
_entity.pdbx_description
1 polymer ?
#
loop_
_entity_poly.entity_id
_entity_poly.type
_entity_poly.pdbx_seq_one_letter_code
_entity_poly.pdbx_strand_id
1 'polypeptide(L)'
;MMSQNSTYTREDALTWISAVMTNHRTCLDGLQEKGYVEARILDRNLTVSLKQALILYSRNKVIAKGPPLQGTISKGSGILESWSEASYKPDFTVAQDGSGTHRTIQAAVNALAAMGNNRPARAIIYVKSGVYNEKVNIGQKLHNVIDMTFENSAGPEKHQAVALKVSSDLSVFYRCSFKGYQDTLYVLSNRQFYRDCQIYGTIDFIFGDAAAVLQNCDILVRKPLSHQSNFITAQGRDDPNKNTGIAVQSCRVRAASEFVSLKNSQKTFLGRPWRKYSRTVFMKSELDGMIEAKGWGEWSGSFALSTLFYGEYMNTGGGASTENRVTWPGFHVLRSATEASPFTVRQFVQGERWIPATGVPYSSGI
;
A
#
# COMPACT_ATOMS: atom_id res chain seq x y z
N MET A 1 -8.00 -25.46 9.92
CA MET A 1 -9.45 -25.27 10.19
C MET A 1 -9.77 -23.79 10.10
N MET A 2 -10.70 -23.38 9.22
CA MET A 2 -11.30 -22.05 9.26
C MET A 2 -12.08 -21.94 10.57
N SER A 3 -11.76 -20.96 11.42
CA SER A 3 -12.55 -20.71 12.63
C SER A 3 -13.98 -20.36 12.23
N GLN A 4 -14.93 -21.20 12.63
CA GLN A 4 -16.37 -21.09 12.34
C GLN A 4 -17.04 -19.94 13.12
N ASN A 5 -16.57 -18.69 12.99
CA ASN A 5 -17.36 -17.52 13.41
C ASN A 5 -16.92 -16.17 12.81
N SER A 6 -16.26 -16.15 11.65
CA SER A 6 -16.01 -14.90 10.94
C SER A 6 -17.13 -14.63 9.93
N THR A 7 -18.10 -13.79 10.30
CA THR A 7 -19.08 -13.26 9.34
C THR A 7 -18.38 -12.28 8.40
N TYR A 8 -18.16 -12.69 7.16
CA TYR A 8 -17.61 -11.83 6.12
C TYR A 8 -18.65 -10.81 5.66
N THR A 9 -18.21 -9.60 5.38
CA THR A 9 -19.05 -8.51 4.92
C THR A 9 -19.00 -8.34 3.41
N ARG A 10 -19.95 -7.57 2.88
CA ARG A 10 -19.95 -7.15 1.47
C ARG A 10 -18.65 -6.45 1.08
N GLU A 11 -18.07 -5.64 1.96
CA GLU A 11 -16.79 -4.97 1.70
C GLU A 11 -15.62 -5.96 1.62
N ASP A 12 -15.66 -7.05 2.40
CA ASP A 12 -14.67 -8.13 2.29
C ASP A 12 -14.78 -8.80 0.92
N ALA A 13 -15.99 -9.16 0.49
CA ALA A 13 -16.22 -9.74 -0.84
C ALA A 13 -15.78 -8.80 -1.97
N LEU A 14 -16.12 -7.50 -1.89
CA LEU A 14 -15.74 -6.50 -2.88
C LEU A 14 -14.21 -6.33 -2.96
N THR A 15 -13.53 -6.34 -1.81
CA THR A 15 -12.07 -6.26 -1.72
C THR A 15 -11.42 -7.48 -2.37
N TRP A 16 -11.89 -8.68 -2.06
CA TRP A 16 -11.31 -9.91 -2.59
C TRP A 16 -11.56 -10.08 -4.09
N ILE A 17 -12.76 -9.74 -4.58
CA ILE A 17 -13.04 -9.74 -6.03
C ILE A 17 -12.13 -8.71 -6.73
N SER A 18 -11.97 -7.51 -6.16
CA SER A 18 -11.04 -6.50 -6.68
C SER A 18 -9.61 -7.03 -6.75
N ALA A 19 -9.15 -7.72 -5.69
CA ALA A 19 -7.82 -8.32 -5.64
C ALA A 19 -7.63 -9.47 -6.63
N VAL A 20 -8.63 -10.35 -6.79
CA VAL A 20 -8.59 -11.41 -7.81
C VAL A 20 -8.47 -10.81 -9.20
N MET A 21 -9.25 -9.76 -9.50
CA MET A 21 -9.13 -9.03 -10.77
C MET A 21 -7.74 -8.43 -10.96
N THR A 22 -7.17 -7.81 -9.93
CA THR A 22 -5.80 -7.26 -10.01
C THR A 22 -4.77 -8.34 -10.28
N ASN A 23 -4.77 -9.43 -9.51
CA ASN A 23 -3.79 -10.52 -9.66
C ASN A 23 -3.90 -11.17 -11.04
N HIS A 24 -5.12 -11.44 -11.49
CA HIS A 24 -5.42 -11.95 -12.82
C HIS A 24 -4.86 -11.02 -13.91
N ARG A 25 -5.12 -9.70 -13.80
CA ARG A 25 -4.65 -8.72 -14.77
C ARG A 25 -3.12 -8.61 -14.80
N THR A 26 -2.47 -8.53 -13.64
CA THR A 26 -1.01 -8.48 -13.54
C THR A 26 -0.36 -9.76 -14.08
N CYS A 27 -0.99 -10.93 -13.91
CA CYS A 27 -0.55 -12.18 -14.52
C CYS A 27 -0.56 -12.07 -16.06
N LEU A 28 -1.68 -11.61 -16.63
CA LEU A 28 -1.81 -11.42 -18.08
C LEU A 28 -0.81 -10.40 -18.65
N ASP A 29 -0.56 -9.29 -17.94
CA ASP A 29 0.42 -8.31 -18.37
C ASP A 29 1.84 -8.91 -18.35
N GLY A 30 2.19 -9.69 -17.32
CA GLY A 30 3.47 -10.39 -17.25
C GLY A 30 3.64 -11.47 -18.33
N LEU A 31 2.58 -12.20 -18.67
CA LEU A 31 2.58 -13.13 -19.80
C LEU A 31 2.82 -12.41 -21.13
N GLN A 32 2.19 -11.25 -21.31
CA GLN A 32 2.38 -10.44 -22.51
C GLN A 32 3.81 -9.89 -22.61
N GLU A 33 4.41 -9.44 -21.50
CA GLU A 33 5.82 -9.02 -21.45
C GLU A 33 6.77 -10.16 -21.84
N LYS A 34 6.36 -11.41 -21.60
CA LYS A 34 7.08 -12.62 -22.03
C LYS A 34 6.72 -13.10 -23.43
N GLY A 35 5.88 -12.37 -24.18
CA GLY A 35 5.52 -12.69 -25.56
C GLY A 35 4.33 -13.65 -25.73
N TYR A 36 3.64 -14.03 -24.65
CA TYR A 36 2.47 -14.92 -24.72
C TYR A 36 1.18 -14.12 -25.01
N VAL A 37 0.90 -13.88 -26.30
CA VAL A 37 -0.24 -13.04 -26.74
C VAL A 37 -1.58 -13.81 -26.69
N GLU A 38 -1.57 -15.13 -26.88
CA GLU A 38 -2.78 -15.98 -26.92
C GLU A 38 -3.51 -16.11 -25.57
N ALA A 39 -2.83 -15.82 -24.46
CA ALA A 39 -3.42 -15.87 -23.11
C ALA A 39 -4.64 -14.94 -22.96
N ARG A 40 -4.71 -13.84 -23.73
CA ARG A 40 -5.85 -12.92 -23.70
C ARG A 40 -7.13 -13.48 -24.35
N ILE A 41 -7.03 -14.48 -25.22
CA ILE A 41 -8.17 -15.02 -25.97
C ILE A 41 -8.88 -16.09 -25.14
N LEU A 42 -8.12 -16.95 -24.46
CA LEU A 42 -8.65 -18.04 -23.62
C LEU A 42 -9.32 -17.54 -22.32
N ASP A 43 -9.00 -16.31 -21.89
CA ASP A 43 -9.31 -15.84 -20.53
C ASP A 43 -10.37 -14.73 -20.46
N ARG A 44 -10.98 -14.37 -21.60
CA ARG A 44 -12.07 -13.37 -21.65
C ARG A 44 -13.23 -13.76 -20.75
N ASN A 45 -13.52 -15.06 -20.62
CA ASN A 45 -14.62 -15.54 -19.80
C ASN A 45 -14.41 -15.22 -18.32
N LEU A 46 -13.21 -15.47 -17.78
CA LEU A 46 -12.90 -15.16 -16.38
C LEU A 46 -12.90 -13.65 -16.13
N THR A 47 -12.28 -12.85 -17.01
CA THR A 47 -12.34 -11.38 -16.91
C THR A 47 -13.79 -10.88 -16.88
N VAL A 48 -14.67 -11.41 -17.75
CA VAL A 48 -16.09 -11.01 -17.81
C VAL A 48 -16.84 -11.43 -16.54
N SER A 49 -16.66 -12.67 -16.07
CA SER A 49 -17.28 -13.16 -14.84
C SER A 49 -16.87 -12.35 -13.62
N LEU A 50 -15.58 -12.01 -13.50
CA LEU A 50 -15.08 -11.18 -12.41
C LEU A 50 -15.67 -9.76 -12.46
N LYS A 51 -15.80 -9.16 -13.64
CA LYS A 51 -16.45 -7.85 -13.80
C LYS A 51 -17.93 -7.88 -13.42
N GLN A 52 -18.66 -8.93 -13.81
CA GLN A 52 -20.06 -9.09 -13.43
C GLN A 52 -20.22 -9.23 -11.91
N ALA A 53 -19.36 -10.04 -11.27
CA ALA A 53 -19.32 -10.15 -9.82
C ALA A 53 -19.03 -8.80 -9.17
N LEU A 54 -18.03 -8.06 -9.67
CA LEU A 54 -17.66 -6.75 -9.15
C LEU A 54 -18.83 -5.75 -9.24
N ILE A 55 -19.56 -5.73 -10.36
CA ILE A 55 -20.75 -4.88 -10.55
C ILE A 55 -21.87 -5.24 -9.57
N LEU A 56 -22.13 -6.54 -9.37
CA LEU A 56 -23.15 -7.01 -8.43
C LEU A 56 -22.82 -6.54 -7.00
N TYR A 57 -21.57 -6.72 -6.59
CA TYR A 57 -21.10 -6.32 -5.28
C TYR A 57 -20.86 -4.80 -5.16
N SER A 58 -20.78 -4.02 -6.24
CA SER A 58 -20.64 -2.55 -6.17
C SER A 58 -21.98 -1.79 -6.09
N ARG A 59 -23.04 -2.31 -6.73
CA ARG A 59 -24.35 -1.62 -6.88
C ARG A 59 -25.27 -1.64 -5.64
N ASN A 60 -25.20 -2.66 -4.80
CA ASN A 60 -26.05 -2.76 -3.60
C ASN A 60 -25.52 -1.95 -2.41
N LYS A 61 -25.38 -0.62 -2.58
CA LYS A 61 -25.11 0.31 -1.48
C LYS A 61 -26.37 0.50 -0.62
N VAL A 62 -26.80 -0.53 0.11
CA VAL A 62 -27.56 -0.26 1.33
C VAL A 62 -26.55 0.33 2.29
N ILE A 63 -26.70 1.61 2.63
CA ILE A 63 -26.06 2.17 3.81
C ILE A 63 -26.67 1.40 4.97
N ALA A 64 -26.02 0.29 5.36
CA ALA A 64 -26.27 -0.26 6.67
C ALA A 64 -25.84 0.85 7.63
N LYS A 65 -26.82 1.58 8.19
CA LYS A 65 -26.66 2.14 9.53
C LYS A 65 -26.42 0.94 10.42
N GLY A 66 -25.16 0.50 10.48
CA GLY A 66 -24.76 -0.53 11.41
C GLY A 66 -25.15 -0.02 12.79
N PRO A 67 -25.75 -0.86 13.65
CA PRO A 67 -25.92 -0.48 15.05
C PRO A 67 -24.55 -0.04 15.59
N PRO A 68 -24.50 0.88 16.58
CA PRO A 68 -23.24 1.16 17.26
C PRO A 68 -22.69 -0.19 17.71
N LEU A 69 -21.48 -0.52 17.23
CA LEU A 69 -20.82 -1.75 17.63
C LEU A 69 -20.42 -1.62 19.11
N GLN A 70 -21.36 -1.91 20.00
CA GLN A 70 -21.11 -2.41 21.35
C GLN A 70 -20.73 -3.89 21.23
N GLY A 71 -19.68 -4.16 20.46
CA GLY A 71 -18.87 -5.33 20.71
C GLY A 71 -17.81 -4.88 21.69
N THR A 72 -17.84 -5.41 22.92
CA THR A 72 -16.68 -5.38 23.79
C THR A 72 -15.56 -6.04 22.98
N ILE A 73 -14.74 -5.22 22.32
CA ILE A 73 -13.40 -5.65 21.93
C ILE A 73 -12.81 -6.03 23.28
N SER A 74 -12.72 -7.34 23.54
CA SER A 74 -11.90 -7.80 24.65
C SER A 74 -10.60 -7.04 24.47
N LYS A 75 -10.15 -6.36 25.53
CA LYS A 75 -8.81 -5.75 25.60
C LYS A 75 -7.79 -6.90 25.50
N GLY A 76 -7.72 -7.57 24.36
CA GLY A 76 -6.61 -8.40 23.97
C GLY A 76 -5.53 -7.39 23.64
N SER A 77 -4.63 -7.21 24.60
CA SER A 77 -3.55 -6.23 24.56
C SER A 77 -3.00 -6.11 23.14
N GLY A 78 -3.01 -4.89 22.62
CA GLY A 78 -2.32 -4.53 21.39
C GLY A 78 -0.82 -4.74 21.58
N ILE A 79 -0.38 -5.99 21.44
CA ILE A 79 0.94 -6.41 21.88
C ILE A 79 2.02 -5.99 20.89
N LEU A 80 1.75 -5.76 19.59
CA LEU A 80 2.86 -5.54 18.67
C LEU A 80 3.57 -4.18 18.84
N GLU A 81 2.86 -3.12 19.27
CA GLU A 81 3.52 -1.87 19.69
C GLU A 81 4.23 -2.01 21.04
N SER A 82 3.76 -2.91 21.92
CA SER A 82 4.28 -3.13 23.28
C SER A 82 5.13 -4.41 23.43
N TRP A 83 5.50 -5.05 22.32
CA TRP A 83 6.23 -6.31 22.34
C TRP A 83 7.70 -6.01 22.65
N SER A 84 8.23 -6.75 23.62
CA SER A 84 9.65 -6.79 23.94
C SER A 84 10.01 -8.23 24.27
N GLU A 85 11.29 -8.60 24.12
CA GLU A 85 11.77 -9.91 24.56
C GLU A 85 11.45 -10.18 26.05
N ALA A 86 11.40 -9.13 26.87
CA ALA A 86 11.06 -9.22 28.29
C ALA A 86 9.58 -9.47 28.55
N SER A 87 8.68 -9.04 27.64
CA SER A 87 7.22 -9.15 27.82
C SER A 87 6.62 -10.37 27.13
N TYR A 88 7.25 -10.92 26.08
CA TYR A 88 6.76 -12.13 25.41
C TYR A 88 7.87 -12.85 24.63
N LYS A 89 8.04 -14.14 24.91
CA LYS A 89 9.01 -15.00 24.23
C LYS A 89 8.59 -15.23 22.76
N PRO A 90 9.44 -14.92 21.76
CA PRO A 90 9.10 -15.16 20.36
C PRO A 90 9.05 -16.66 20.04
N ASP A 91 8.22 -17.04 19.07
CA ASP A 91 8.13 -18.43 18.58
C ASP A 91 9.40 -18.82 17.82
N PHE A 92 9.96 -17.87 17.06
CA PHE A 92 11.23 -18.02 16.38
C PHE A 92 12.10 -16.77 16.55
N THR A 93 13.40 -16.98 16.77
CA THR A 93 14.40 -15.90 16.79
C THR A 93 15.36 -16.10 15.63
N VAL A 94 15.52 -15.10 14.79
CA VAL A 94 16.44 -15.10 13.66
C VAL A 94 17.68 -14.30 14.04
N ALA A 95 18.86 -14.90 13.99
CA ALA A 95 20.13 -14.24 14.31
C ALA A 95 21.28 -14.81 13.48
N GLN A 96 22.03 -13.95 12.78
CA GLN A 96 23.13 -14.37 11.90
C GLN A 96 24.30 -15.00 12.68
N ASP A 97 24.53 -14.53 13.91
CA ASP A 97 25.58 -15.00 14.83
C ASP A 97 25.33 -16.44 15.36
N GLY A 98 24.13 -16.98 15.18
CA GLY A 98 23.74 -18.30 15.67
C GLY A 98 23.14 -18.30 17.09
N SER A 99 22.91 -17.13 17.69
CA SER A 99 22.24 -16.99 19.00
C SER A 99 20.72 -17.17 18.94
N GLY A 100 20.15 -17.38 17.75
CA GLY A 100 18.72 -17.57 17.50
C GLY A 100 18.38 -19.01 17.10
N THR A 101 17.09 -19.29 16.90
CA THR A 101 16.61 -20.58 16.39
C THR A 101 16.89 -20.77 14.90
N HIS A 102 17.04 -19.68 14.15
CA HIS A 102 17.33 -19.69 12.72
C HIS A 102 18.39 -18.63 12.37
N ARG A 103 19.15 -18.86 11.30
CA ARG A 103 20.13 -17.88 10.77
C ARG A 103 19.58 -16.95 9.70
N THR A 104 18.47 -17.34 9.05
CA THR A 104 17.82 -16.57 7.97
C THR A 104 16.33 -16.38 8.24
N ILE A 105 15.77 -15.30 7.71
CA ILE A 105 14.35 -14.95 7.85
C ILE A 105 13.51 -15.97 7.08
N GLN A 106 13.92 -16.34 5.86
CA GLN A 106 13.16 -17.30 5.06
C GLN A 106 13.04 -18.67 5.76
N ALA A 107 14.08 -19.12 6.46
CA ALA A 107 14.04 -20.39 7.19
C ALA A 107 13.01 -20.35 8.32
N ALA A 108 12.95 -19.26 9.11
CA ALA A 108 11.94 -19.11 10.15
C ALA A 108 10.52 -19.02 9.58
N VAL A 109 10.33 -18.32 8.46
CA VAL A 109 9.05 -18.25 7.76
C VAL A 109 8.61 -19.63 7.26
N ASN A 110 9.54 -20.41 6.68
CA ASN A 110 9.27 -21.78 6.22
C ASN A 110 8.91 -22.71 7.39
N ALA A 111 9.65 -22.62 8.50
CA ALA A 111 9.38 -23.40 9.71
C ALA A 111 7.99 -23.10 10.27
N LEU A 112 7.60 -21.81 10.29
CA LEU A 112 6.27 -21.42 10.71
C LEU A 112 5.17 -21.91 9.78
N ALA A 113 5.41 -21.86 8.46
CA ALA A 113 4.47 -22.40 7.47
C ALA A 113 4.29 -23.91 7.61
N ALA A 114 5.37 -24.65 7.89
CA ALA A 114 5.37 -26.09 8.06
C ALA A 114 4.55 -26.57 9.27
N MET A 115 4.28 -25.71 10.27
CA MET A 115 3.41 -26.06 11.39
C MET A 115 1.95 -26.33 10.99
N GLY A 116 1.51 -25.83 9.83
CA GLY A 116 0.15 -26.06 9.33
C GLY A 116 -0.94 -25.67 10.34
N ASN A 117 -1.78 -26.63 10.73
CA ASN A 117 -2.86 -26.42 11.70
C ASN A 117 -2.38 -26.36 13.17
N ASN A 118 -1.14 -26.76 13.46
CA ASN A 118 -0.57 -26.70 14.80
C ASN A 118 0.01 -25.32 15.13
N ARG A 119 -0.05 -24.39 14.18
CA ARG A 119 0.42 -23.02 14.36
C ARG A 119 -0.38 -22.32 15.47
N PRO A 120 0.26 -21.57 16.37
CA PRO A 120 -0.47 -20.75 17.33
C PRO A 120 -1.33 -19.70 16.61
N ALA A 121 -2.41 -19.27 17.27
CA ALA A 121 -3.32 -18.27 16.71
C ALA A 121 -2.60 -16.97 16.29
N ARG A 122 -1.53 -16.63 17.00
CA ARG A 122 -0.55 -15.60 16.63
C ARG A 122 0.84 -16.21 16.78
N ALA A 123 1.70 -15.97 15.80
CA ALA A 123 3.11 -16.35 15.85
C ALA A 123 3.98 -15.11 15.66
N ILE A 124 5.05 -15.00 16.44
CA ILE A 124 6.03 -13.91 16.41
C ILE A 124 7.38 -14.47 15.97
N ILE A 125 7.88 -13.96 14.84
CA ILE A 125 9.25 -14.15 14.40
C ILE A 125 10.01 -12.88 14.79
N TYR A 126 10.91 -12.99 15.76
CA TYR A 126 11.80 -11.90 16.14
C TYR A 126 13.09 -11.98 15.33
N VAL A 127 13.45 -10.90 14.64
CA VAL A 127 14.68 -10.81 13.85
C VAL A 127 15.63 -9.87 14.58
N LYS A 128 16.78 -10.38 15.01
CA LYS A 128 17.81 -9.55 15.66
C LYS A 128 18.38 -8.55 14.67
N SER A 129 18.99 -7.48 15.19
CA SER A 129 19.67 -6.47 14.37
C SER A 129 20.74 -7.12 13.49
N GLY A 130 20.69 -6.83 12.20
CA GLY A 130 21.64 -7.35 11.22
C GLY A 130 21.23 -7.01 9.79
N VAL A 131 22.11 -7.28 8.83
CA VAL A 131 21.81 -7.13 7.40
C VAL A 131 21.63 -8.53 6.80
N TYR A 132 20.37 -8.85 6.49
CA TYR A 132 19.97 -10.13 5.94
C TYR A 132 19.87 -10.03 4.42
N ASN A 133 20.91 -10.48 3.71
CA ASN A 133 20.98 -10.47 2.25
C ASN A 133 20.20 -11.65 1.67
N GLU A 134 18.87 -11.56 1.65
CA GLU A 134 17.98 -12.61 1.16
C GLU A 134 16.73 -12.05 0.47
N LYS A 135 16.14 -12.87 -0.42
CA LYS A 135 14.81 -12.63 -0.96
C LYS A 135 13.81 -13.44 -0.14
N VAL A 136 12.93 -12.75 0.59
CA VAL A 136 11.95 -13.39 1.47
C VAL A 136 10.58 -13.44 0.80
N ASN A 137 9.97 -14.61 0.78
CA ASN A 137 8.57 -14.81 0.45
C ASN A 137 7.79 -15.17 1.72
N ILE A 138 6.89 -14.27 2.10
CA ILE A 138 6.02 -14.42 3.26
C ILE A 138 4.65 -14.88 2.78
N GLY A 139 4.21 -16.04 3.25
CA GLY A 139 2.89 -16.59 2.91
C GLY A 139 1.74 -15.70 3.41
N GLN A 140 0.53 -15.92 2.86
CA GLN A 140 -0.67 -15.09 3.07
C GLN A 140 -1.22 -15.04 4.51
N LYS A 141 -0.56 -15.66 5.50
CA LYS A 141 -1.01 -15.74 6.91
C LYS A 141 -0.08 -15.00 7.89
N LEU A 142 0.76 -14.13 7.38
CA LEU A 142 1.71 -13.31 8.12
C LEU A 142 1.52 -11.88 7.63
N HIS A 143 0.92 -11.05 8.49
CA HIS A 143 0.27 -9.81 8.05
C HIS A 143 0.90 -8.56 8.66
N ASN A 144 1.68 -8.68 9.74
CA ASN A 144 2.18 -7.53 10.49
C ASN A 144 3.70 -7.54 10.51
N VAL A 145 4.32 -6.43 10.14
CA VAL A 145 5.77 -6.21 10.21
C VAL A 145 6.04 -4.91 10.94
N ILE A 146 7.01 -4.93 11.85
CA ILE A 146 7.38 -3.78 12.68
C ILE A 146 8.90 -3.66 12.73
N ASP A 147 9.39 -2.41 12.77
CA ASP A 147 10.81 -2.07 13.02
C ASP A 147 11.79 -2.76 12.05
N MET A 148 11.42 -2.84 10.76
CA MET A 148 12.22 -3.49 9.73
C MET A 148 12.45 -2.62 8.50
N THR A 149 13.65 -2.69 7.93
CA THR A 149 13.97 -2.09 6.63
C THR A 149 13.96 -3.14 5.53
N PHE A 150 13.23 -2.89 4.46
CA PHE A 150 13.28 -3.64 3.21
C PHE A 150 13.97 -2.79 2.15
N GLU A 151 15.02 -3.32 1.53
CA GLU A 151 15.82 -2.56 0.57
C GLU A 151 16.05 -3.34 -0.72
N ASN A 152 15.95 -2.64 -1.85
CA ASN A 152 16.47 -3.07 -3.12
C ASN A 152 17.55 -2.08 -3.59
N SER A 153 18.80 -2.56 -3.62
CA SER A 153 19.99 -1.77 -3.91
C SER A 153 20.39 -1.75 -5.39
N ALA A 154 19.50 -2.13 -6.31
CA ALA A 154 19.82 -2.22 -7.76
C ALA A 154 20.27 -0.89 -8.37
N GLY A 155 19.79 0.24 -7.85
CA GLY A 155 20.10 1.58 -8.34
C GLY A 155 19.18 2.06 -9.47
N PRO A 156 19.19 3.36 -9.80
CA PRO A 156 18.25 3.96 -10.76
C PRO A 156 18.52 3.53 -12.21
N GLU A 157 19.76 3.13 -12.53
CA GLU A 157 20.17 2.62 -13.86
C GLU A 157 19.55 1.25 -14.21
N LYS A 158 18.99 0.55 -13.22
CA LYS A 158 18.35 -0.77 -13.42
C LYS A 158 16.85 -0.69 -13.65
N HIS A 159 16.29 0.52 -13.74
CA HIS A 159 14.86 0.76 -13.88
C HIS A 159 14.07 0.08 -12.73
N GLN A 160 13.00 -0.66 -13.04
CA GLN A 160 12.10 -1.23 -12.02
C GLN A 160 12.83 -2.20 -11.08
N ALA A 161 12.80 -1.91 -9.78
CA ALA A 161 13.45 -2.74 -8.76
C ALA A 161 12.69 -2.67 -7.42
N VAL A 162 11.74 -3.60 -7.25
CA VAL A 162 10.87 -3.65 -6.06
C VAL A 162 11.63 -4.05 -4.80
N ALA A 163 11.44 -3.27 -3.73
CA ALA A 163 11.94 -3.59 -2.38
C ALA A 163 10.92 -4.41 -1.58
N LEU A 164 9.64 -4.07 -1.67
CA LEU A 164 8.55 -4.84 -1.05
C LEU A 164 7.34 -4.94 -1.98
N LYS A 165 6.82 -6.16 -2.12
CA LYS A 165 5.55 -6.46 -2.79
C LYS A 165 4.55 -7.03 -1.80
N VAL A 166 3.35 -6.43 -1.72
CA VAL A 166 2.30 -6.85 -0.78
C VAL A 166 1.01 -7.18 -1.53
N SER A 167 0.53 -8.41 -1.37
CA SER A 167 -0.79 -8.86 -1.85
C SER A 167 -1.64 -9.49 -0.75
N SER A 168 -1.18 -9.42 0.51
CA SER A 168 -1.89 -9.97 1.66
C SER A 168 -2.95 -9.00 2.16
N ASP A 169 -4.15 -9.51 2.48
CA ASP A 169 -5.22 -8.71 3.07
C ASP A 169 -4.96 -8.44 4.54
N LEU A 170 -5.48 -7.30 5.03
CA LEU A 170 -5.36 -6.86 6.41
C LEU A 170 -3.91 -6.76 6.89
N SER A 171 -3.01 -6.28 6.02
CA SER A 171 -1.58 -6.17 6.32
C SER A 171 -1.24 -4.84 7.00
N VAL A 172 -0.43 -4.88 8.07
CA VAL A 172 0.09 -3.70 8.76
C VAL A 172 1.61 -3.63 8.68
N PHE A 173 2.14 -2.47 8.32
CA PHE A 173 3.55 -2.14 8.45
C PHE A 173 3.69 -0.94 9.38
N TYR A 174 4.46 -1.07 10.45
CA TYR A 174 4.62 -0.03 11.46
C TYR A 174 6.08 0.26 11.74
N ARG A 175 6.51 1.53 11.63
CA ARG A 175 7.93 1.92 11.78
C ARG A 175 8.88 1.15 10.86
N CYS A 176 8.38 0.78 9.68
CA CYS A 176 9.18 0.12 8.65
C CYS A 176 9.83 1.14 7.72
N SER A 177 10.93 0.76 7.08
CA SER A 177 11.51 1.51 5.97
C SER A 177 11.48 0.69 4.68
N PHE A 178 11.13 1.32 3.56
CA PHE A 178 11.19 0.71 2.23
C PHE A 178 12.12 1.56 1.36
N LYS A 179 13.23 0.98 0.93
CA LYS A 179 14.31 1.69 0.23
C LYS A 179 14.50 1.14 -1.17
N GLY A 180 14.42 2.01 -2.16
CA GLY A 180 14.72 1.69 -3.55
C GLY A 180 14.87 2.95 -4.39
N TYR A 181 14.65 2.80 -5.69
CA TYR A 181 14.58 3.88 -6.66
C TYR A 181 13.23 3.79 -7.38
N GLN A 182 13.21 3.24 -8.59
CA GLN A 182 11.98 3.02 -9.34
C GLN A 182 11.24 1.78 -8.82
N ASP A 183 9.92 1.90 -8.66
CA ASP A 183 9.01 0.82 -8.24
C ASP A 183 9.29 0.26 -6.83
N THR A 184 9.68 1.10 -5.86
CA THR A 184 10.12 0.65 -4.53
C THR A 184 9.07 -0.17 -3.76
N LEU A 185 7.86 0.37 -3.56
CA LEU A 185 6.79 -0.25 -2.77
C LEU A 185 5.61 -0.63 -3.68
N TYR A 186 5.47 -1.93 -3.92
CA TYR A 186 4.39 -2.49 -4.72
C TYR A 186 3.21 -2.90 -3.82
N VAL A 187 2.27 -1.98 -3.61
CA VAL A 187 0.97 -2.23 -2.97
C VAL A 187 0.02 -2.95 -3.93
N LEU A 188 0.33 -4.21 -4.26
CA LEU A 188 -0.32 -4.95 -5.36
C LEU A 188 -1.84 -5.04 -5.19
N SER A 189 -2.35 -5.62 -4.10
CA SER A 189 -3.80 -5.88 -3.92
C SER A 189 -4.22 -6.01 -2.46
N ASN A 190 -5.54 -6.10 -2.22
CA ASN A 190 -6.19 -6.20 -0.90
C ASN A 190 -6.00 -4.95 0.00
N ARG A 191 -6.39 -5.02 1.28
CA ARG A 191 -6.30 -3.90 2.23
C ARG A 191 -4.96 -3.88 2.95
N GLN A 192 -4.35 -2.70 2.99
CA GLN A 192 -3.02 -2.50 3.55
C GLN A 192 -2.95 -1.19 4.34
N PHE A 193 -2.27 -1.21 5.48
CA PHE A 193 -2.04 -0.05 6.34
C PHE A 193 -0.55 0.12 6.63
N TYR A 194 -0.04 1.32 6.39
CA TYR A 194 1.35 1.70 6.65
C TYR A 194 1.35 2.86 7.64
N ARG A 195 1.99 2.70 8.79
CA ARG A 195 2.01 3.68 9.87
C ARG A 195 3.44 4.03 10.26
N ASP A 196 3.75 5.31 10.37
CA ASP A 196 5.06 5.81 10.82
C ASP A 196 6.24 5.21 10.00
N CYS A 197 5.99 4.90 8.73
CA CYS A 197 6.98 4.29 7.84
C CYS A 197 7.80 5.35 7.10
N GLN A 198 8.97 4.96 6.61
CA GLN A 198 9.77 5.76 5.70
C GLN A 198 9.83 5.09 4.32
N ILE A 199 9.41 5.79 3.27
CA ILE A 199 9.36 5.24 1.91
C ILE A 199 10.24 6.09 1.00
N TYR A 200 11.29 5.48 0.44
CA TYR A 200 12.26 6.17 -0.40
C TYR A 200 12.13 5.73 -1.86
N GLY A 201 12.18 6.66 -2.82
CA GLY A 201 12.25 6.28 -4.22
C GLY A 201 12.25 7.45 -5.20
N THR A 202 12.15 7.13 -6.49
CA THR A 202 12.22 8.09 -7.60
C THR A 202 10.97 8.07 -8.47
N ILE A 203 10.87 7.08 -9.36
CA ILE A 203 9.75 6.92 -10.31
C ILE A 203 8.79 5.86 -9.79
N ASP A 204 7.50 6.19 -9.75
CA ASP A 204 6.40 5.29 -9.43
C ASP A 204 6.61 4.48 -8.14
N PHE A 205 7.28 5.08 -7.15
CA PHE A 205 7.86 4.30 -6.06
C PHE A 205 6.86 3.84 -5.00
N ILE A 206 5.60 4.30 -5.09
CA ILE A 206 4.44 3.72 -4.41
C ILE A 206 3.38 3.39 -5.48
N PHE A 207 3.24 2.11 -5.84
CA PHE A 207 2.40 1.72 -6.98
C PHE A 207 1.64 0.43 -6.74
N GLY A 208 0.59 0.22 -7.54
CA GLY A 208 -0.26 -0.96 -7.44
C GLY A 208 -1.74 -0.62 -7.35
N ASP A 209 -2.54 -1.60 -6.95
CA ASP A 209 -3.99 -1.50 -6.93
C ASP A 209 -4.61 -2.16 -5.69
N ALA A 210 -3.91 -2.06 -4.56
CA ALA A 210 -4.47 -2.28 -3.23
C ALA A 210 -5.49 -1.18 -2.85
N ALA A 211 -6.25 -1.43 -1.79
CA ALA A 211 -6.78 -0.36 -0.94
C ALA A 211 -5.74 -0.07 0.13
N ALA A 212 -4.88 0.92 -0.10
CA ALA A 212 -3.73 1.22 0.76
C ALA A 212 -3.91 2.58 1.45
N VAL A 213 -3.73 2.61 2.77
CA VAL A 213 -3.63 3.86 3.56
C VAL A 213 -2.22 3.96 4.13
N LEU A 214 -1.51 5.03 3.79
CA LEU A 214 -0.27 5.44 4.41
C LEU A 214 -0.58 6.58 5.39
N GLN A 215 -0.25 6.42 6.66
CA GLN A 215 -0.58 7.38 7.70
C GLN A 215 0.65 7.78 8.53
N ASN A 216 0.89 9.08 8.64
CA ASN A 216 2.05 9.64 9.37
C ASN A 216 3.42 9.13 8.89
N CYS A 217 3.50 8.76 7.61
CA CYS A 217 4.73 8.31 6.99
C CYS A 217 5.60 9.48 6.49
N ASP A 218 6.90 9.21 6.38
CA ASP A 218 7.84 10.02 5.62
C ASP A 218 7.99 9.46 4.21
N ILE A 219 7.62 10.26 3.21
CA ILE A 219 7.75 9.93 1.80
C ILE A 219 8.94 10.73 1.27
N LEU A 220 10.04 10.04 1.00
CA LEU A 220 11.37 10.60 0.79
C LEU A 220 11.78 10.44 -0.67
N VAL A 221 11.64 11.53 -1.43
CA VAL A 221 11.95 11.56 -2.86
C VAL A 221 13.45 11.64 -3.06
N ARG A 222 14.01 10.67 -3.78
CA ARG A 222 15.44 10.57 -4.07
C ARG A 222 15.81 11.24 -5.38
N LYS A 223 17.12 11.40 -5.60
CA LYS A 223 17.68 11.90 -6.86
C LYS A 223 17.44 10.88 -7.99
N PRO A 224 16.70 11.23 -9.06
CA PRO A 224 16.56 10.38 -10.23
C PRO A 224 17.76 10.53 -11.18
N LEU A 225 17.76 9.83 -12.32
CA LEU A 225 18.67 10.16 -13.42
C LEU A 225 18.31 11.53 -14.00
N SER A 226 19.29 12.24 -14.57
CA SER A 226 19.15 13.66 -14.97
C SER A 226 18.03 13.97 -15.96
N HIS A 227 17.61 12.98 -16.75
CA HIS A 227 16.56 13.08 -17.77
C HIS A 227 15.18 12.61 -17.28
N GLN A 228 15.10 12.12 -16.04
CA GLN A 228 13.88 11.56 -15.48
C GLN A 228 13.15 12.61 -14.63
N SER A 229 11.86 12.35 -14.39
CA SER A 229 11.07 13.07 -13.39
C SER A 229 10.63 12.08 -12.33
N ASN A 230 10.50 12.54 -11.10
CA ASN A 230 10.00 11.73 -10.00
C ASN A 230 8.48 11.69 -10.00
N PHE A 231 7.93 10.53 -9.64
CA PHE A 231 6.51 10.29 -9.47
C PHE A 231 6.31 9.52 -8.18
N ILE A 232 5.62 10.12 -7.20
CA ILE A 232 5.43 9.47 -5.90
C ILE A 232 4.52 8.26 -6.03
N THR A 233 3.39 8.42 -6.73
CA THR A 233 2.42 7.33 -6.90
C THR A 233 2.16 6.98 -8.37
N ALA A 234 1.93 5.69 -8.62
CA ALA A 234 1.41 5.18 -9.89
C ALA A 234 0.27 4.18 -9.62
N GLN A 235 -0.92 4.71 -9.34
CA GLN A 235 -2.04 3.88 -8.91
C GLN A 235 -2.72 3.19 -10.11
N GLY A 236 -2.97 1.88 -9.96
CA GLY A 236 -3.29 0.95 -11.03
C GLY A 236 -4.75 0.51 -11.12
N ARG A 237 -5.73 1.29 -10.64
CA ARG A 237 -7.15 0.90 -10.74
C ARG A 237 -7.64 0.93 -12.18
N ASP A 238 -8.12 -0.20 -12.66
CA ASP A 238 -8.50 -0.43 -14.07
C ASP A 238 -10.00 -0.65 -14.31
N ASP A 239 -10.79 -0.78 -13.24
CA ASP A 239 -12.25 -0.85 -13.28
C ASP A 239 -12.87 0.08 -12.21
N PRO A 240 -13.88 0.89 -12.55
CA PRO A 240 -14.43 1.88 -11.62
C PRO A 240 -15.18 1.25 -10.44
N ASN A 241 -15.57 -0.02 -10.55
CA ASN A 241 -16.27 -0.73 -9.49
C ASN A 241 -15.33 -1.27 -8.40
N LYS A 242 -14.00 -1.21 -8.62
CA LYS A 242 -13.02 -1.64 -7.60
C LYS A 242 -12.97 -0.63 -6.47
N ASN A 243 -12.92 -1.12 -5.24
CA ASN A 243 -12.80 -0.31 -4.03
C ASN A 243 -11.35 0.06 -3.68
N THR A 244 -10.44 0.04 -4.67
CA THR A 244 -8.99 0.19 -4.51
C THR A 244 -8.49 1.62 -4.75
N GLY A 245 -7.28 1.93 -4.34
CA GLY A 245 -6.66 3.26 -4.44
C GLY A 245 -5.57 3.46 -3.39
N ILE A 246 -4.86 4.58 -3.47
CA ILE A 246 -3.82 4.97 -2.52
C ILE A 246 -4.26 6.23 -1.78
N ALA A 247 -4.37 6.15 -0.46
CA ALA A 247 -4.64 7.30 0.40
C ALA A 247 -3.42 7.63 1.25
N VAL A 248 -2.94 8.86 1.14
CA VAL A 248 -1.78 9.40 1.89
C VAL A 248 -2.32 10.41 2.89
N GLN A 249 -2.28 10.08 4.18
CA GLN A 249 -2.91 10.85 5.24
C GLN A 249 -1.90 11.30 6.30
N SER A 250 -1.86 12.59 6.60
CA SER A 250 -0.97 13.13 7.65
C SER A 250 0.51 12.80 7.44
N CYS A 251 0.94 12.59 6.19
CA CYS A 251 2.32 12.24 5.85
C CYS A 251 3.15 13.49 5.58
N ARG A 252 4.47 13.30 5.47
CA ARG A 252 5.43 14.35 5.09
C ARG A 252 6.13 13.93 3.82
N VAL A 253 5.91 14.67 2.73
CA VAL A 253 6.59 14.46 1.44
C VAL A 253 7.79 15.40 1.38
N ARG A 254 8.99 14.83 1.39
CA ARG A 254 10.25 15.58 1.53
C ARG A 254 11.32 15.06 0.57
N ALA A 255 12.28 15.89 0.22
CA ALA A 255 13.48 15.44 -0.48
C ALA A 255 14.34 14.60 0.48
N ALA A 256 14.82 13.46 0.01
CA ALA A 256 15.88 12.71 0.69
C ALA A 256 17.17 13.55 0.73
N SER A 257 18.04 13.30 1.70
CA SER A 257 19.24 14.13 1.96
C SER A 257 20.10 14.37 0.72
N GLU A 258 20.27 13.34 -0.12
CA GLU A 258 21.06 13.41 -1.35
C GLU A 258 20.40 14.22 -2.48
N PHE A 259 19.11 14.52 -2.35
CA PHE A 259 18.32 15.23 -3.34
C PHE A 259 18.04 16.69 -2.97
N VAL A 260 18.22 17.09 -1.70
CA VAL A 260 17.87 18.43 -1.20
C VAL A 260 18.45 19.57 -2.07
N SER A 261 19.72 19.47 -2.49
CA SER A 261 20.37 20.51 -3.30
C SER A 261 19.91 20.56 -4.76
N LEU A 262 19.28 19.48 -5.25
CA LEU A 262 18.86 19.34 -6.65
C LEU A 262 17.33 19.33 -6.82
N LYS A 263 16.58 19.40 -5.72
CA LYS A 263 15.12 19.19 -5.72
C LYS A 263 14.33 20.17 -6.59
N ASN A 264 14.88 21.37 -6.82
CA ASN A 264 14.26 22.39 -7.68
C ASN A 264 14.72 22.31 -9.16
N SER A 265 15.69 21.45 -9.46
CA SER A 265 16.22 21.24 -10.82
C SER A 265 15.66 19.98 -11.51
N GLN A 266 14.85 19.20 -10.78
CA GLN A 266 14.30 17.93 -11.22
C GLN A 266 12.82 17.89 -10.85
N LYS A 267 11.97 17.64 -11.83
CA LYS A 267 10.51 17.69 -11.65
C LYS A 267 10.06 16.54 -10.75
N THR A 268 9.20 16.85 -9.79
CA THR A 268 8.58 15.87 -8.88
C THR A 268 7.07 16.05 -8.86
N PHE A 269 6.33 14.96 -9.07
CA PHE A 269 4.87 14.94 -9.07
C PHE A 269 4.31 14.00 -7.99
N LEU A 270 3.12 14.30 -7.49
CA LEU A 270 2.36 13.46 -6.54
C LEU A 270 2.00 12.09 -7.14
N GLY A 271 1.84 12.03 -8.45
CA GLY A 271 1.67 10.76 -9.16
C GLY A 271 1.27 10.91 -10.61
N ARG A 272 1.05 9.75 -11.25
CA ARG A 272 0.58 9.61 -12.64
C ARG A 272 -0.30 8.35 -12.83
N PRO A 273 -1.25 8.35 -13.79
CA PRO A 273 -2.28 7.32 -13.86
C PRO A 273 -1.82 6.08 -14.61
N TRP A 274 -1.24 5.10 -13.91
CA TRP A 274 -0.84 3.82 -14.51
C TRP A 274 -2.02 3.10 -15.21
N ARG A 275 -3.24 3.27 -14.70
CA ARG A 275 -4.47 2.69 -15.30
C ARG A 275 -5.61 3.69 -15.38
N LYS A 276 -6.60 3.33 -16.20
CA LYS A 276 -7.70 4.22 -16.65
C LYS A 276 -8.48 4.88 -15.52
N TYR A 277 -8.68 4.20 -14.39
CA TYR A 277 -9.47 4.70 -13.26
C TYR A 277 -8.60 4.99 -12.03
N SER A 278 -7.32 5.32 -12.26
CA SER A 278 -6.33 5.62 -11.22
C SER A 278 -6.92 6.49 -10.12
N ARG A 279 -6.69 6.11 -8.85
CA ARG A 279 -7.29 6.78 -7.70
C ARG A 279 -6.30 6.99 -6.57
N THR A 280 -5.91 8.24 -6.35
CA THR A 280 -4.94 8.64 -5.33
C THR A 280 -5.44 9.89 -4.59
N VAL A 281 -5.29 9.93 -3.27
CA VAL A 281 -5.61 11.12 -2.47
C VAL A 281 -4.47 11.45 -1.53
N PHE A 282 -4.04 12.72 -1.52
CA PHE A 282 -3.15 13.29 -0.51
C PHE A 282 -3.97 14.20 0.40
N MET A 283 -4.01 13.91 1.70
CA MET A 283 -4.80 14.66 2.65
C MET A 283 -4.07 14.93 3.96
N LYS A 284 -4.25 16.13 4.52
CA LYS A 284 -3.62 16.61 5.75
C LYS A 284 -2.10 16.42 5.76
N SER A 285 -1.47 16.37 4.59
CA SER A 285 -0.05 16.03 4.46
C SER A 285 0.78 17.29 4.21
N GLU A 286 2.01 17.30 4.71
CA GLU A 286 2.99 18.34 4.42
C GLU A 286 3.70 18.01 3.09
N LEU A 287 3.62 18.92 2.12
CA LEU A 287 4.21 18.79 0.79
C LEU A 287 5.35 19.80 0.63
N ASP A 288 6.58 19.32 0.50
CA ASP A 288 7.75 20.16 0.23
C ASP A 288 7.59 20.95 -1.08
N GLY A 289 8.23 22.12 -1.16
CA GLY A 289 8.20 23.00 -2.34
C GLY A 289 8.77 22.40 -3.64
N MET A 290 9.39 21.22 -3.59
CA MET A 290 9.82 20.48 -4.78
C MET A 290 8.67 19.93 -5.64
N ILE A 291 7.46 19.85 -5.10
CA ILE A 291 6.30 19.38 -5.86
C ILE A 291 5.95 20.43 -6.92
N GLU A 292 5.95 20.00 -8.19
CA GLU A 292 5.61 20.87 -9.31
C GLU A 292 4.26 21.54 -9.10
N ALA A 293 4.11 22.79 -9.54
CA ALA A 293 2.85 23.54 -9.41
C ALA A 293 1.65 22.79 -10.01
N LYS A 294 1.87 22.08 -11.13
CA LYS A 294 0.89 21.18 -11.77
C LYS A 294 0.41 20.03 -10.85
N GLY A 295 1.24 19.62 -9.90
CA GLY A 295 0.97 18.58 -8.88
C GLY A 295 1.01 17.15 -9.41
N TRP A 296 0.36 16.89 -10.55
CA TRP A 296 0.17 15.57 -11.13
C TRP A 296 0.72 15.53 -12.56
N GLY A 297 1.24 14.37 -12.97
CA GLY A 297 1.79 14.21 -14.32
C GLY A 297 1.05 13.15 -15.15
N GLU A 298 1.12 13.31 -16.45
CA GLU A 298 0.44 12.46 -17.42
C GLU A 298 1.12 11.08 -17.47
N TRP A 299 0.34 10.04 -17.77
CA TRP A 299 0.91 8.74 -18.16
C TRP A 299 1.30 8.75 -19.64
N SER A 300 0.35 9.14 -20.51
CA SER A 300 0.56 9.29 -21.95
C SER A 300 -0.59 10.09 -22.56
N GLY A 301 -0.29 11.31 -23.03
CA GLY A 301 -1.29 12.23 -23.61
C GLY A 301 -2.54 12.36 -22.73
N SER A 302 -3.72 12.25 -23.35
CA SER A 302 -5.01 12.37 -22.64
C SER A 302 -5.49 11.10 -21.93
N PHE A 303 -4.67 10.04 -21.85
CA PHE A 303 -5.05 8.80 -21.19
C PHE A 303 -5.47 9.02 -19.73
N ALA A 304 -6.61 8.45 -19.35
CA ALA A 304 -7.19 8.46 -18.00
C ALA A 304 -7.59 9.83 -17.41
N LEU A 305 -7.23 10.95 -18.02
CA LEU A 305 -7.39 12.29 -17.42
C LEU A 305 -8.84 12.64 -17.05
N SER A 306 -9.83 12.07 -17.75
CA SER A 306 -11.26 12.26 -17.49
C SER A 306 -11.91 11.19 -16.59
N THR A 307 -11.18 10.12 -16.26
CA THR A 307 -11.72 8.95 -15.54
C THR A 307 -10.98 8.62 -14.24
N LEU A 308 -9.76 9.14 -14.07
CA LEU A 308 -9.02 9.07 -12.81
C LEU A 308 -9.73 9.90 -11.71
N PHE A 309 -9.34 9.67 -10.47
CA PHE A 309 -9.72 10.49 -9.33
C PHE A 309 -8.46 10.85 -8.52
N TYR A 310 -7.96 12.07 -8.69
CA TYR A 310 -6.85 12.60 -7.92
C TYR A 310 -7.33 13.71 -6.99
N GLY A 311 -7.21 13.47 -5.68
CA GLY A 311 -7.73 14.34 -4.65
C GLY A 311 -6.65 14.98 -3.80
N GLU A 312 -6.81 16.25 -3.48
CA GLU A 312 -6.03 16.94 -2.45
C GLU A 312 -6.95 17.56 -1.40
N TYR A 313 -6.65 17.38 -0.11
CA TYR A 313 -7.46 17.89 1.01
C TYR A 313 -6.61 18.42 2.15
N MET A 314 -6.68 19.73 2.45
CA MET A 314 -5.99 20.35 3.59
C MET A 314 -4.49 20.00 3.70
N ASN A 315 -3.79 19.91 2.57
CA ASN A 315 -2.33 19.77 2.58
C ASN A 315 -1.68 21.11 2.97
N THR A 316 -0.47 21.04 3.51
CA THR A 316 0.32 22.21 3.95
C THR A 316 1.73 22.14 3.36
N GLY A 317 2.54 23.19 3.52
CA GLY A 317 3.91 23.25 2.98
C GLY A 317 3.99 23.91 1.60
N GLY A 318 5.22 24.18 1.15
CA GLY A 318 5.48 24.96 -0.06
C GLY A 318 4.93 24.34 -1.37
N GLY A 319 4.74 23.03 -1.40
CA GLY A 319 4.19 22.30 -2.55
C GLY A 319 2.67 22.14 -2.53
N ALA A 320 1.97 22.64 -1.52
CA ALA A 320 0.54 22.36 -1.29
C ALA A 320 -0.44 23.31 -2.00
N SER A 321 0.02 24.42 -2.58
CA SER A 321 -0.88 25.33 -3.31
C SER A 321 -1.55 24.61 -4.48
N THR A 322 -2.88 24.72 -4.57
CA THR A 322 -3.66 24.11 -5.65
C THR A 322 -3.99 25.06 -6.80
N GLU A 323 -3.54 26.32 -6.74
CA GLU A 323 -3.92 27.38 -7.70
C GLU A 323 -3.52 27.08 -9.14
N ASN A 324 -2.37 26.43 -9.32
CA ASN A 324 -1.77 26.13 -10.63
C ASN A 324 -1.75 24.62 -10.94
N ARG A 325 -2.61 23.85 -10.27
CA ARG A 325 -2.76 22.42 -10.55
C ARG A 325 -3.30 22.18 -11.96
N VAL A 326 -3.11 20.97 -12.43
CA VAL A 326 -3.73 20.49 -13.68
C VAL A 326 -5.24 20.75 -13.72
N THR A 327 -5.77 21.01 -14.91
CA THR A 327 -7.20 21.28 -15.16
C THR A 327 -7.97 20.03 -15.58
N TRP A 328 -7.45 18.85 -15.26
CA TRP A 328 -8.06 17.57 -15.69
C TRP A 328 -9.42 17.36 -15.02
N PRO A 329 -10.43 16.80 -15.73
CA PRO A 329 -11.73 16.52 -15.12
C PRO A 329 -11.65 15.57 -13.91
N GLY A 330 -10.67 14.68 -13.87
CA GLY A 330 -10.45 13.75 -12.76
C GLY A 330 -9.65 14.33 -11.58
N PHE A 331 -9.19 15.58 -11.66
CA PHE A 331 -8.52 16.25 -10.54
C PHE A 331 -9.53 17.00 -9.66
N HIS A 332 -9.38 16.88 -8.35
CA HIS A 332 -10.32 17.43 -7.37
C HIS A 332 -9.58 18.04 -6.18
N VAL A 333 -9.82 19.33 -5.94
CA VAL A 333 -9.55 19.93 -4.62
C VAL A 333 -10.74 19.63 -3.73
N LEU A 334 -10.59 18.72 -2.77
CA LEU A 334 -11.66 18.34 -1.86
C LEU A 334 -11.85 19.48 -0.84
N ARG A 335 -13.10 19.89 -0.62
CA ARG A 335 -13.43 21.10 0.16
C ARG A 335 -14.04 20.81 1.52
N SER A 336 -14.42 19.56 1.78
CA SER A 336 -15.10 19.16 3.01
C SER A 336 -14.56 17.86 3.59
N ALA A 337 -14.68 17.70 4.91
CA ALA A 337 -14.38 16.44 5.58
C ALA A 337 -15.23 15.28 5.03
N THR A 338 -16.47 15.56 4.61
CA THR A 338 -17.35 14.57 3.98
C THR A 338 -16.75 14.02 2.68
N GLU A 339 -16.23 14.88 1.80
CA GLU A 339 -15.60 14.46 0.53
C GLU A 339 -14.33 13.64 0.74
N ALA A 340 -13.56 13.97 1.77
CA ALA A 340 -12.29 13.29 2.05
C ALA A 340 -12.46 12.04 2.95
N SER A 341 -13.56 11.93 3.72
CA SER A 341 -13.84 10.80 4.62
C SER A 341 -13.82 9.40 3.97
N PRO A 342 -14.19 9.20 2.69
CA PRO A 342 -14.10 7.90 2.03
C PRO A 342 -12.68 7.34 1.93
N PHE A 343 -11.65 8.19 2.06
CA PHE A 343 -10.24 7.81 1.96
C PHE A 343 -9.57 7.57 3.32
N THR A 344 -10.32 7.67 4.41
CA THR A 344 -9.82 7.44 5.78
C THR A 344 -9.66 5.96 6.11
N VAL A 345 -8.93 5.66 7.18
CA VAL A 345 -8.77 4.29 7.70
C VAL A 345 -10.12 3.60 7.93
N ARG A 346 -11.10 4.31 8.52
CA ARG A 346 -12.45 3.78 8.78
C ARG A 346 -13.16 3.34 7.52
N GLN A 347 -13.22 4.20 6.51
CA GLN A 347 -14.07 3.95 5.34
C GLN A 347 -13.35 3.18 4.25
N PHE A 348 -12.07 3.50 4.01
CA PHE A 348 -11.34 3.01 2.85
C PHE A 348 -10.85 1.57 3.03
N VAL A 349 -10.36 1.24 4.22
CA VAL A 349 -9.79 -0.10 4.54
C VAL A 349 -10.51 -0.78 5.70
N GLN A 350 -11.62 -0.20 6.19
CA GLN A 350 -12.41 -0.74 7.30
C GLN A 350 -11.55 -1.03 8.55
N GLY A 351 -10.56 -0.17 8.80
CA GLY A 351 -9.45 -0.40 9.74
C GLY A 351 -9.87 -0.67 11.18
N GLU A 352 -10.99 -0.10 11.64
CA GLU A 352 -11.50 -0.30 13.01
C GLU A 352 -11.81 -1.77 13.33
N ARG A 353 -12.01 -2.60 12.30
CA ARG A 353 -12.32 -4.03 12.48
C ARG A 353 -11.10 -4.92 12.69
N TRP A 354 -9.90 -4.46 12.34
CA TRP A 354 -8.73 -5.34 12.28
C TRP A 354 -7.42 -4.70 12.78
N ILE A 355 -7.23 -3.39 12.63
CA ILE A 355 -6.03 -2.69 13.13
C ILE A 355 -5.93 -2.73 14.66
N PRO A 356 -7.00 -2.54 15.46
CA PRO A 356 -6.89 -2.58 16.92
C PRO A 356 -6.26 -3.86 17.48
N ALA A 357 -6.53 -5.02 16.84
CA ALA A 357 -5.98 -6.30 17.26
C ALA A 357 -4.45 -6.39 17.08
N THR A 358 -3.87 -5.53 16.25
CA THR A 358 -2.41 -5.43 16.06
C THR A 358 -1.76 -4.64 17.19
N GLY A 359 -2.46 -3.68 17.78
CA GLY A 359 -1.89 -2.71 18.71
C GLY A 359 -1.18 -1.54 18.06
N VAL A 360 -1.16 -1.44 16.73
CA VAL A 360 -0.56 -0.31 16.02
C VAL A 360 -1.48 0.92 16.15
N PRO A 361 -0.93 2.11 16.45
CA PRO A 361 -1.72 3.34 16.55
C PRO A 361 -2.26 3.76 15.18
N TYR A 362 -3.48 4.27 15.15
CA TYR A 362 -4.07 4.81 13.93
C TYR A 362 -5.09 5.91 14.24
N SER A 363 -5.21 6.87 13.33
CA SER A 363 -6.35 7.79 13.28
C SER A 363 -7.41 7.21 12.37
N SER A 364 -8.62 7.00 12.89
CA SER A 364 -9.70 6.34 12.17
C SER A 364 -10.30 7.22 11.06
N GLY A 365 -10.43 8.52 11.33
CA GLY A 365 -11.06 9.50 10.43
C GLY A 365 -10.11 10.64 10.06
N ILE A 366 -10.70 11.76 9.62
CA ILE A 366 -10.01 13.03 9.32
C ILE A 366 -9.94 13.86 10.57
#